data_AF-A0A1M6YMU5-F1
#
_entry.id   AF-A0A1M6YMU5-F1
#
_cell.length_a   1.000
_cell.length_b   1.000
_cell.length_c   1.000
_cell.angle_alpha   90.00
_cell.angle_beta   90.00
_cell.angle_gamma   90.00
#
_symmetry.space_group_name_H-M   'P 1'
#
loop_
_entity.id
_entity.type
_entity.pdbx_description
1 polymer ?
#
loop_
_entity_poly.entity_id
_entity_poly.type
_entity_poly.pdbx_seq_one_letter_code
_entity_poly.pdbx_strand_id
1 'polypeptide(L)' 'MTSQITRHLAEATRAIDAQFGEGYARDNPDLVASLVQSATIESAVATGYAAHQEALAAARQISADIGDTILKLKPRFFG' A
#
# COMPACT_ATOMS: atom_id res chain seq x y z
N MET A 1 1.19 -14.86 3.19
CA MET A 1 2.48 -14.16 2.98
C MET A 1 3.34 -14.82 1.89
N THR A 2 3.58 -16.13 1.94
CA THR A 2 4.47 -16.86 1.00
C THR A 2 4.11 -16.67 -0.48
N SER A 3 2.82 -16.63 -0.83
CA SER A 3 2.35 -16.45 -2.22
C SER A 3 2.76 -15.13 -2.87
N GLN A 4 2.81 -14.03 -2.10
CA GLN A 4 3.14 -12.71 -2.65
C GLN A 4 4.63 -12.62 -2.98
N ILE A 5 5.48 -13.19 -2.12
CA ILE A 5 6.92 -13.29 -2.33
C ILE A 5 7.22 -14.15 -3.57
N THR A 6 6.56 -15.30 -3.71
CA THR A 6 6.73 -16.17 -4.89
C THR A 6 6.34 -15.45 -6.19
N ARG A 7 5.27 -14.64 -6.16
CA ARG A 7 4.87 -13.82 -7.31
C ARG A 7 5.92 -12.76 -7.65
N HIS A 8 6.38 -12.00 -6.65
CA HIS A 8 7.40 -10.96 -6.85
C HIS A 8 8.72 -11.54 -7.38
N LEU A 9 9.11 -12.74 -6.90
CA LEU A 9 10.26 -13.46 -7.43
C LEU A 9 10.09 -13.78 -8.92
N ALA A 10 8.96 -14.38 -9.32
CA ALA A 10 8.70 -14.73 -10.70
C ALA A 10 8.57 -13.51 -11.63
N GLU A 11 8.07 -12.39 -11.13
CA GLU A 11 8.02 -11.10 -11.85
C GLU A 11 9.42 -10.51 -12.00
N ALA A 12 10.23 -10.47 -10.94
CA ALA A 12 11.58 -9.94 -10.95
C ALA A 12 12.50 -10.74 -11.90
N THR A 13 12.46 -12.07 -11.84
CA THR A 13 13.23 -12.94 -12.74
C THR A 13 12.87 -12.66 -14.21
N ARG A 14 11.57 -12.61 -14.54
CA ARG A 14 11.12 -12.31 -15.90
C ARG A 14 11.53 -10.91 -16.36
N ALA A 15 11.45 -9.91 -15.49
CA ALA A 15 11.83 -8.55 -15.83
C ALA A 15 13.33 -8.44 -16.11
N ILE A 16 14.16 -9.10 -15.30
CA ILE A 16 15.61 -9.13 -15.49
C ILE A 16 15.96 -9.85 -16.80
N ASP A 17 15.40 -11.03 -17.04
CA ASP A 17 15.68 -11.78 -18.28
C ASP A 17 15.20 -11.03 -19.53
N ALA A 18 14.05 -10.34 -19.45
CA ALA A 18 13.55 -9.53 -20.57
C ALA A 18 14.44 -8.31 -20.87
N GLN A 19 15.10 -7.74 -19.85
CA GLN A 19 15.94 -6.56 -19.98
C GLN A 19 17.36 -6.90 -20.43
N PHE A 20 17.93 -7.99 -19.90
CA PHE A 20 19.36 -8.31 -20.02
C PHE A 20 19.64 -9.59 -20.82
N GLY A 21 18.62 -10.35 -21.19
CA GLY A 21 18.72 -11.59 -21.95
C GLY A 21 18.35 -12.83 -21.12
N GLU A 22 17.91 -13.87 -21.81
CA GLU A 22 17.47 -15.12 -21.18
C GLU A 22 18.59 -15.76 -20.35
N GLY A 23 18.29 -16.11 -19.10
CA GLY A 23 19.23 -16.75 -18.18
C GLY A 23 20.04 -15.77 -17.34
N TYR A 24 20.02 -14.47 -17.65
CA TYR A 24 20.77 -13.46 -16.90
C TYR A 24 20.37 -13.41 -15.42
N ALA A 25 19.08 -13.60 -15.11
CA ALA A 25 18.59 -13.62 -13.74
C ALA A 25 19.13 -14.82 -12.93
N ARG A 26 19.37 -15.97 -13.58
CA ARG A 26 19.96 -17.15 -12.93
C ARG A 26 21.42 -16.88 -12.53
N ASP A 27 22.15 -16.19 -13.40
CA ASP A 27 23.56 -15.89 -13.19
C ASP A 27 23.78 -14.72 -12.22
N ASN A 28 22.72 -13.94 -11.94
CA ASN A 28 22.78 -12.75 -11.08
C ASN A 28 21.71 -12.79 -9.96
N PRO A 29 21.80 -13.75 -9.02
CA PRO A 29 20.79 -13.92 -7.95
C PRO A 29 20.69 -12.71 -7.02
N ASP A 30 21.79 -11.97 -6.80
CA ASP A 30 21.80 -10.78 -5.94
C ASP A 30 20.96 -9.63 -6.52
N LEU A 31 20.95 -9.50 -7.86
CA LEU A 31 20.11 -8.53 -8.55
C LEU A 31 18.63 -8.89 -8.40
N VAL A 32 18.29 -10.17 -8.55
CA VAL A 32 16.92 -10.67 -8.32
C VAL A 32 16.48 -10.38 -6.89
N ALA A 33 17.31 -10.68 -5.89
CA ALA A 33 17.02 -10.43 -4.49
C ALA A 33 16.77 -8.94 -4.21
N SER A 34 17.62 -8.06 -4.77
CA SER A 34 17.51 -6.60 -4.61
C SER A 34 16.20 -6.05 -5.21
N LEU A 35 15.78 -6.57 -6.36
CA LEU A 35 14.52 -6.20 -7.01
C LEU A 35 13.29 -6.71 -6.25
N VAL A 36 13.30 -7.97 -5.78
CA VAL A 36 12.22 -8.53 -4.96
C VAL A 36 12.08 -7.74 -3.66
N GLN A 37 13.19 -7.37 -3.03
CA GLN A 37 13.20 -6.58 -1.81
C GLN A 37 12.62 -5.17 -2.07
N SER A 38 13.05 -4.52 -3.14
CA SER A 38 12.54 -3.20 -3.53
C SER A 38 11.03 -3.23 -3.80
N ALA A 39 10.54 -4.22 -4.57
CA ALA A 39 9.12 -4.39 -4.86
C ALA A 39 8.28 -4.66 -3.58
N THR A 40 8.85 -5.39 -2.62
CA THR A 40 8.19 -5.63 -1.33
C THR A 40 8.06 -4.35 -0.51
N ILE A 41 9.12 -3.53 -0.48
CA ILE A 41 9.11 -2.22 0.20
C ILE A 41 8.07 -1.30 -0.43
N GLU A 42 8.04 -1.20 -1.76
CA GLU A 42 7.07 -0.38 -2.48
C GLU A 42 5.62 -0.82 -2.17
N SER A 43 5.36 -2.13 -2.18
CA SER A 43 4.04 -2.66 -1.80
C SER A 43 3.67 -2.35 -0.35
N ALA A 44 4.62 -2.39 0.58
CA ALA A 44 4.38 -2.03 1.98
C ALA A 44 4.07 -0.53 2.13
N VAL A 45 4.80 0.34 1.43
CA VAL A 45 4.57 1.79 1.41
C VAL A 45 3.19 2.10 0.82
N ALA A 46 2.82 1.48 -0.30
CA ALA A 46 1.51 1.66 -0.92
C ALA A 46 0.36 1.25 0.02
N THR A 47 0.53 0.13 0.73
CA THR A 47 -0.43 -0.34 1.73
C THR A 47 -0.57 0.65 2.89
N GLY A 48 0.56 1.16 3.40
CA GLY A 48 0.55 2.18 4.46
C GLY A 48 -0.13 3.48 4.03
N TYR A 49 0.12 3.92 2.79
CA TYR A 49 -0.51 5.11 2.23
C TYR A 49 -2.04 4.95 2.11
N ALA A 50 -2.50 3.79 1.63
CA ALA A 50 -3.92 3.49 1.53
C ALA A 50 -4.60 3.50 2.92
N ALA A 51 -4.03 2.81 3.90
CA ALA A 51 -4.55 2.78 5.27
C ALA A 51 -4.61 4.18 5.90
N HIS A 52 -3.60 5.02 5.61
CA HIS A 52 -3.59 6.41 6.08
C HIS A 52 -4.74 7.24 5.46
N GLN A 53 -5.00 7.08 4.17
CA GLN A 53 -6.10 7.77 3.50
C GLN A 53 -7.47 7.32 4.04
N GLU A 54 -7.64 6.02 4.30
CA GLU A 54 -8.86 5.50 4.94
C GLU A 54 -9.07 6.09 6.32
N ALA A 55 -8.01 6.19 7.13
CA ALA A 55 -8.08 6.81 8.46
C ALA A 55 -8.46 8.30 8.38
N LEU A 56 -7.90 9.06 7.43
CA LEU A 56 -8.28 10.46 7.20
C LEU A 56 -9.73 10.59 6.76
N ALA A 57 -10.21 9.70 5.89
CA ALA A 57 -11.61 9.69 5.46
C ALA A 57 -12.55 9.42 6.65
N ALA A 58 -12.24 8.44 7.49
CA ALA A 58 -13.00 8.15 8.69
C ALA A 58 -13.02 9.35 9.67
N ALA A 59 -11.87 9.99 9.89
CA ALA A 59 -11.78 11.16 10.76
C ALA A 59 -12.63 12.34 10.24
N ARG A 60 -12.67 12.57 8.92
CA ARG A 60 -13.54 13.58 8.30
C ARG A 60 -15.01 13.26 8.50
N GLN A 61 -15.41 12.01 8.33
CA GLN A 61 -16.79 11.57 8.54
C GLN A 61 -17.23 11.78 9.99
N ILE A 62 -16.41 11.33 10.96
CA ILE A 62 -16.70 11.53 12.39
C ILE A 62 -16.83 13.01 12.72
N SER A 63 -15.94 13.85 12.17
CA SER A 63 -15.99 15.30 12.40
C SER A 63 -17.29 15.91 11.87
N ALA A 64 -17.77 15.47 10.70
CA ALA A 64 -19.04 15.90 10.14
C ALA A 64 -20.23 15.44 11.00
N ASP A 65 -20.25 14.17 11.42
CA ASP A 65 -21.32 13.61 12.25
C ASP A 65 -21.41 14.31 13.61
N ILE A 66 -20.27 14.66 14.22
CA ILE A 66 -20.21 15.44 15.46
C ILE A 66 -20.79 16.85 15.23
N GLY A 67 -20.37 17.52 14.15
CA GLY A 67 -20.89 18.84 13.79
C GLY A 67 -22.42 18.84 13.64
N ASP A 68 -22.94 17.89 12.88
CA ASP A 68 -24.37 17.69 12.68
C ASP A 68 -25.10 17.40 14.00
N THR A 69 -24.51 16.59 14.86
CA THR A 69 -25.07 16.26 16.18
C THR A 69 -25.14 17.50 17.07
N ILE A 70 -24.08 18.31 17.13
CA ILE A 70 -24.06 19.56 17.90
C ILE A 70 -25.13 20.52 17.39
N LEU A 71 -25.27 20.67 16.07
CA LEU A 71 -26.28 21.54 15.47
C LEU A 71 -27.71 21.08 15.80
N LYS A 72 -27.98 19.78 15.78
CA LYS A 72 -29.28 19.21 16.18
C LYS A 72 -29.59 19.44 17.66
N LEU A 73 -28.58 19.50 18.52
CA LEU A 73 -28.74 19.75 19.95
C LEU A 73 -28.91 21.24 20.30
N LYS A 74 -28.44 22.16 19.43
CA LYS A 74 -28.53 23.61 19.63
C LYS A 74 -29.91 24.13 20.09
N PRO A 75 -31.06 23.70 19.52
CA PRO A 75 -32.37 24.18 19.95
C PRO A 75 -32.79 23.73 21.35
N ARG A 76 -32.19 22.66 21.89
CA ARG A 76 -32.51 22.16 23.25
C ARG A 76 -31.69 22.82 24.36
N PHE A 77 -30.51 23.37 24.02
CA PHE A 77 -29.59 23.97 24.99
C PHE A 77 -29.53 25.50 24.93
N PHE A 78 -29.97 26.11 23.83
CA PHE A 78 -29.85 27.56 23.59
C PHE A 78 -31.14 28.20 23.05
N GLY A 79 -32.29 27.51 23.18
CA GLY A 79 -33.62 27.99 22.81
C GLY A 79 -34.54 28.04 24.02
#